data_AF-A0A6L8C1L2-F1
#
_entry.id   AF-A0A6L8C1L2-F1
#
_cell.length_a   1.000
_cell.length_b   1.000
_cell.length_c   1.000
_cell.angle_alpha   90.00
_cell.angle_beta   90.00
_cell.angle_gamma   90.00
#
_symmetry.space_group_name_H-M   'P 1'
#
loop_
_entity.id
_entity.type
_entity.pdbx_description
1 polymer ?
#
loop_
_entity_poly.entity_id
_entity_poly.type
_entity_poly.pdbx_seq_one_letter_code
_entity_poly.pdbx_strand_id
1 'polypeptide(L)'
;MSDIGKLREDLAFVRDAAHRSDSVPFSSIYVLWAVIILFGLPMSDFVDDKSWIRWYWRVAAPVGFLLSMWLGSRACARIGQADIERGMRWVKHWLAYMVAVVLIGLLVTGGKLTGSGIGALSVLVLALAYFYAGLHLDRRLIPVGIVIGICFPIILYLPGYGSTASGVVIAGALLVVAYLGKEKPDAAD
;
A
#
# COMPACT_ATOMS: atom_id res chain seq x y z
N MET A 1 -19.43 -34.55 -31.38
CA MET A 1 -18.87 -33.83 -30.21
C MET A 1 -19.67 -34.23 -28.99
N SER A 2 -19.04 -34.84 -27.99
CA SER A 2 -19.75 -35.35 -26.80
C SER A 2 -20.08 -34.21 -25.84
N ASP A 3 -21.24 -34.30 -25.17
CA ASP A 3 -21.68 -33.36 -24.12
C ASP A 3 -20.61 -33.10 -23.05
N ILE A 4 -19.77 -34.10 -22.78
CA ILE A 4 -18.67 -34.03 -21.82
C ILE A 4 -17.60 -32.99 -22.24
N GLY A 5 -17.33 -32.87 -23.55
CA GLY A 5 -16.37 -31.88 -24.05
C GLY A 5 -16.86 -30.45 -23.81
N LYS A 6 -18.14 -30.21 -24.08
CA LYS A 6 -18.79 -28.91 -23.89
C LYS A 6 -18.86 -28.52 -22.41
N LEU A 7 -19.21 -29.47 -21.52
CA LEU A 7 -19.21 -29.25 -20.08
C LEU A 7 -17.82 -28.87 -19.53
N ARG A 8 -16.75 -29.45 -20.10
CA ARG A 8 -15.37 -29.19 -19.67
C ARG A 8 -14.90 -27.80 -20.11
N GLU A 9 -15.29 -27.37 -21.30
CA GLU A 9 -15.07 -26.00 -21.79
C GLU A 9 -15.85 -24.98 -20.96
N ASP A 10 -17.13 -25.24 -20.69
CA ASP A 10 -17.97 -24.35 -19.87
C ASP A 10 -17.42 -24.21 -18.45
N LEU A 11 -16.98 -25.32 -17.82
CA LEU A 11 -16.33 -25.28 -16.51
C LEU A 11 -14.98 -24.55 -16.53
N ALA A 12 -14.18 -24.72 -17.59
CA ALA A 12 -12.93 -23.99 -17.74
C ALA A 12 -13.20 -22.49 -17.90
N PHE A 13 -14.21 -22.11 -18.69
CA PHE A 13 -14.64 -20.73 -18.87
C PHE A 13 -15.14 -20.12 -17.56
N VAL A 14 -16.00 -20.81 -16.81
CA VAL A 14 -16.50 -20.34 -15.50
C VAL A 14 -15.35 -20.21 -14.50
N ARG A 15 -14.42 -21.16 -14.48
CA ARG A 15 -13.22 -21.10 -13.62
C ARG A 15 -12.33 -19.92 -13.98
N ASP A 16 -12.08 -19.69 -15.26
CA ASP A 16 -11.24 -18.59 -15.72
C ASP A 16 -11.93 -17.23 -15.50
N ALA A 17 -13.24 -17.15 -15.71
CA ALA A 17 -14.05 -15.98 -15.39
C ALA A 17 -14.06 -15.69 -13.87
N ALA A 18 -14.19 -16.72 -13.03
CA ALA A 18 -14.06 -16.61 -11.59
C ALA A 18 -12.66 -16.14 -11.17
N HIS A 19 -11.60 -16.70 -11.75
CA HIS A 19 -10.22 -16.27 -11.48
C HIS A 19 -9.92 -14.84 -11.92
N ARG A 20 -10.45 -14.39 -13.08
CA ARG A 20 -10.31 -12.99 -13.53
C ARG A 20 -11.03 -12.01 -12.60
N SER A 21 -12.14 -12.43 -12.00
CA SER A 21 -12.85 -11.58 -11.04
C SER A 21 -12.05 -11.33 -9.75
N ASP A 22 -11.16 -12.26 -9.35
CA ASP A 22 -10.40 -12.16 -8.09
C ASP A 22 -9.25 -11.14 -8.09
N SER A 23 -8.83 -10.66 -9.27
CA SER A 23 -7.62 -9.84 -9.45
C SER A 23 -7.90 -8.36 -9.69
N VAL A 24 -8.91 -7.78 -9.02
CA VAL A 24 -9.27 -6.39 -9.26
C VAL A 24 -8.18 -5.44 -8.75
N PRO A 25 -7.57 -4.64 -9.63
CA PRO A 25 -6.50 -3.73 -9.27
C PRO A 25 -7.08 -2.50 -8.56
N PHE A 26 -6.77 -2.33 -7.27
CA PHE A 26 -7.12 -1.13 -6.51
C PHE A 26 -6.17 0.04 -6.81
N SER A 27 -5.98 0.38 -8.10
CA SER A 27 -5.00 1.38 -8.56
C SER A 27 -5.17 2.74 -7.89
N SER A 28 -6.41 3.15 -7.56
CA SER A 28 -6.70 4.40 -6.87
C SER A 28 -6.11 4.47 -5.46
N ILE A 29 -6.03 3.34 -4.75
CA ILE A 29 -5.45 3.26 -3.40
C ILE A 29 -3.94 3.50 -3.47
N TYR A 30 -3.25 2.89 -4.44
CA TYR A 30 -1.82 3.11 -4.64
C TYR A 30 -1.51 4.56 -5.02
N VAL A 31 -2.33 5.18 -5.88
CA VAL A 31 -2.19 6.60 -6.23
C VAL A 31 -2.40 7.50 -5.01
N LEU A 32 -3.43 7.24 -4.20
CA LEU A 32 -3.69 7.97 -2.96
C LEU A 32 -2.48 7.96 -2.03
N TRP A 33 -1.92 6.78 -1.76
CA TRP A 33 -0.76 6.65 -0.88
C TRP A 33 0.52 7.19 -1.50
N ALA A 34 0.69 7.09 -2.83
CA ALA A 34 1.80 7.73 -3.52
C ALA A 34 1.81 9.25 -3.28
N VAL A 35 0.65 9.90 -3.41
CA VAL A 35 0.50 11.33 -3.14
C VAL A 35 0.78 11.65 -1.67
N ILE A 36 0.16 10.93 -0.73
CA ILE A 36 0.37 11.16 0.71
C ILE A 36 1.85 11.02 1.09
N ILE A 37 2.55 10.02 0.56
CA ILE A 37 3.96 9.77 0.88
C ILE A 37 4.86 10.80 0.20
N LEU A 38 4.57 11.16 -1.05
CA LEU A 38 5.33 12.16 -1.81
C LEU A 38 5.33 13.53 -1.14
N PHE A 39 4.25 13.90 -0.43
CA PHE A 39 4.23 15.14 0.35
C PHE A 39 4.72 14.95 1.79
N GLY A 40 4.38 13.83 2.43
CA GLY A 40 4.64 13.60 3.84
C GLY A 40 6.11 13.37 4.18
N LEU A 41 6.84 12.61 3.36
CA LEU A 41 8.24 12.31 3.65
C LEU A 41 9.17 13.51 3.43
N PRO A 42 9.09 14.27 2.32
CA PRO A 42 9.94 15.45 2.14
C PRO A 42 9.77 16.54 3.22
N MET A 43 8.60 16.63 3.86
CA MET A 43 8.44 17.55 4.99
C MET A 43 9.45 17.31 6.12
N SER A 44 9.96 16.08 6.26
CA SER A 44 10.96 15.76 7.29
C SER A 44 12.30 16.45 7.06
N ASP A 45 12.63 16.70 5.79
CA ASP A 45 13.88 17.30 5.34
C ASP A 45 13.78 18.82 5.23
N PHE A 46 12.63 19.35 4.80
CA PHE A 46 12.47 20.79 4.49
C PHE A 46 11.69 21.60 5.55
N VAL A 47 10.97 20.95 6.46
CA VAL A 47 10.19 21.65 7.49
C VAL A 47 10.92 21.60 8.83
N ASP A 48 11.33 22.78 9.29
CA ASP A 48 11.98 22.97 10.59
C ASP A 48 11.02 22.69 11.75
N ASP A 49 9.78 23.18 11.64
CA ASP A 49 8.76 22.97 12.66
C ASP A 49 8.18 21.55 12.57
N LYS A 50 8.68 20.67 13.43
CA LYS A 50 8.23 19.28 13.55
C LYS A 50 6.76 19.16 13.98
N SER A 51 6.11 20.23 14.45
CA SER A 51 4.68 20.24 14.75
C SER A 51 3.84 20.00 13.50
N TRP A 52 4.20 20.61 12.37
CA TRP A 52 3.49 20.45 11.09
C TRP A 52 3.56 19.02 10.57
N ILE A 53 4.73 18.38 10.69
CA ILE A 53 4.92 16.98 10.29
C ILE A 53 4.00 16.07 11.12
N ARG A 54 3.93 16.29 12.44
CA ARG A 54 3.04 15.52 13.32
C ARG A 54 1.57 15.73 12.95
N TRP A 55 1.16 16.96 12.68
CA TRP A 55 -0.21 17.26 12.25
C TRP A 55 -0.56 16.63 10.91
N TYR A 56 0.34 16.73 9.94
CA TYR A 56 0.19 16.09 8.64
C TYR A 56 -0.12 14.60 8.80
N TRP A 57 0.73 13.85 9.50
CA TRP A 57 0.54 12.41 9.65
C TRP A 57 -0.68 12.04 10.51
N ARG A 58 -1.02 12.85 11.52
CA ARG A 58 -2.24 12.66 12.33
C ARG A 58 -3.53 12.79 11.52
N VAL A 59 -3.52 13.56 10.43
CA VAL A 59 -4.69 13.75 9.57
C VAL A 59 -4.62 12.84 8.34
N ALA A 60 -3.51 12.89 7.62
CA ALA A 60 -3.34 12.18 6.35
C ALA A 60 -3.40 10.66 6.51
N ALA A 61 -2.86 10.08 7.60
CA ALA A 61 -2.90 8.62 7.77
C ALA A 61 -4.33 8.10 8.06
N PRO A 62 -5.11 8.65 9.01
CA PRO A 62 -6.51 8.24 9.18
C PRO A 62 -7.38 8.51 7.96
N VAL A 63 -7.22 9.68 7.32
CA VAL A 63 -7.98 10.01 6.10
C VAL A 63 -7.61 9.06 4.96
N GLY A 64 -6.32 8.80 4.76
CA GLY A 64 -5.83 7.85 3.76
C GLY A 64 -6.38 6.43 4.00
N PHE A 65 -6.44 5.99 5.26
CA PHE A 65 -7.01 4.70 5.64
C PHE A 65 -8.52 4.63 5.37
N LEU A 66 -9.30 5.62 5.81
CA LEU A 66 -10.74 5.69 5.57
C LEU A 66 -11.08 5.76 4.07
N LEU A 67 -10.34 6.57 3.31
CA LEU A 67 -10.49 6.65 1.86
C LEU A 67 -10.12 5.34 1.18
N SER A 68 -9.10 4.62 1.67
CA SER A 68 -8.74 3.30 1.14
C SER A 68 -9.87 2.29 1.35
N MET A 69 -10.52 2.28 2.52
CA MET A 69 -11.69 1.42 2.77
C MET A 69 -12.88 1.80 1.88
N TRP A 70 -13.15 3.10 1.73
CA TRP A 70 -14.23 3.56 0.85
C TRP A 70 -13.96 3.21 -0.62
N LEU A 71 -12.74 3.45 -1.12
CA LEU A 71 -12.33 3.09 -2.48
C LEU A 71 -12.39 1.57 -2.71
N GLY A 72 -11.93 0.78 -1.75
CA GLY A 72 -11.99 -0.68 -1.80
C GLY A 72 -13.43 -1.18 -1.85
N SER A 73 -14.29 -0.73 -0.93
CA SER A 73 -15.71 -1.11 -0.90
C SER A 73 -16.45 -0.71 -2.18
N ARG A 74 -16.20 0.50 -2.71
CA ARG A 74 -16.78 0.96 -3.98
C ARG A 74 -16.30 0.12 -5.17
N ALA A 75 -15.02 -0.26 -5.20
CA ALA A 75 -14.48 -1.12 -6.26
C ALA A 75 -15.09 -2.52 -6.20
N CYS A 76 -15.16 -3.13 -5.00
CA CYS A 76 -15.82 -4.41 -4.75
C CYS A 76 -17.31 -4.41 -5.14
N ALA A 77 -18.04 -3.34 -4.80
CA ALA A 77 -19.45 -3.20 -5.15
C ALA A 77 -19.68 -3.15 -6.68
N ARG A 78 -18.78 -2.51 -7.44
CA ARG A 78 -18.89 -2.39 -8.91
C ARG A 78 -18.73 -3.72 -9.64
N ILE A 79 -18.00 -4.65 -9.05
CA ILE A 79 -17.69 -5.96 -9.65
C ILE A 79 -18.58 -7.07 -9.09
N GLY A 80 -19.55 -6.74 -8.23
CA GLY A 80 -20.44 -7.71 -7.59
C GLY A 80 -19.74 -8.67 -6.62
N GLN A 81 -18.49 -8.41 -6.24
CA GLN A 81 -17.76 -9.21 -5.28
C GLN A 81 -17.89 -8.60 -3.88
N ALA A 82 -18.47 -9.36 -2.96
CA ALA A 82 -18.59 -8.97 -1.55
C ALA A 82 -17.96 -10.05 -0.64
N ASP A 83 -16.66 -10.31 -0.83
CA ASP A 83 -15.90 -11.13 0.13
C ASP A 83 -15.47 -10.27 1.33
N ILE A 84 -16.34 -10.24 2.34
CA ILE A 84 -16.12 -9.51 3.60
C ILE A 84 -14.89 -10.06 4.33
N GLU A 85 -14.66 -11.38 4.29
CA GLU A 85 -13.52 -11.98 4.98
C GLU A 85 -12.19 -11.53 4.40
N ARG A 86 -12.08 -11.49 3.07
CA ARG A 86 -10.91 -10.93 2.38
C ARG A 86 -10.70 -9.46 2.73
N GLY A 87 -11.77 -8.66 2.74
CA GLY A 87 -11.72 -7.26 3.18
C GLY A 87 -11.19 -7.12 4.61
N MET A 88 -11.63 -7.98 5.53
CA MET A 88 -11.18 -7.96 6.93
C MET A 88 -9.73 -8.40 7.12
N ARG A 89 -9.19 -9.27 6.26
CA ARG A 89 -7.75 -9.56 6.25
C ARG A 89 -6.94 -8.31 5.90
N TRP A 90 -7.36 -7.55 4.89
CA TRP A 90 -6.73 -6.27 4.53
C TRP A 90 -6.79 -5.25 5.66
N VAL A 91 -7.97 -5.06 6.26
CA VAL A 91 -8.17 -4.09 7.36
C VAL A 91 -7.31 -4.47 8.57
N LYS A 92 -7.31 -5.74 9.01
CA LYS A 92 -6.50 -6.20 10.14
C LYS A 92 -5.01 -6.00 9.89
N HIS A 93 -4.55 -6.33 8.67
CA HIS A 93 -3.14 -6.17 8.28
C HIS A 93 -2.68 -4.72 8.38
N TRP A 94 -3.43 -3.78 7.79
CA TRP A 94 -3.08 -2.36 7.84
C TRP A 94 -3.29 -1.75 9.22
N LEU A 95 -4.26 -2.23 9.99
CA LEU A 95 -4.45 -1.79 11.38
C LEU A 95 -3.26 -2.21 12.26
N ALA A 96 -2.72 -3.41 12.07
CA ALA A 96 -1.51 -3.85 12.77
C ALA A 96 -0.31 -2.95 12.46
N TYR A 97 -0.15 -2.53 11.19
CA TYR A 97 0.85 -1.53 10.81
C TYR A 97 0.62 -0.19 11.52
N MET A 98 -0.61 0.33 11.56
CA MET A 98 -0.92 1.60 12.23
C MET A 98 -0.62 1.55 13.73
N VAL A 99 -0.95 0.44 14.39
CA VAL A 99 -0.58 0.21 15.79
C VAL A 99 0.94 0.24 15.96
N ALA A 100 1.69 -0.43 15.10
CA ALA A 100 3.16 -0.42 15.16
C ALA A 100 3.74 1.00 15.02
N VAL A 101 3.21 1.83 14.11
CA VAL A 101 3.64 3.23 13.96
C VAL A 101 3.34 4.06 15.22
N VAL A 102 2.17 3.86 15.85
CA VAL A 102 1.85 4.52 17.13
C VAL A 102 2.83 4.11 18.23
N LEU A 103 3.15 2.81 18.34
CA LEU A 103 4.13 2.30 19.31
C LEU A 103 5.53 2.88 19.07
N ILE A 104 5.97 3.03 17.82
CA ILE A 104 7.23 3.73 17.49
C ILE A 104 7.17 5.18 17.97
N GLY A 105 6.05 5.87 17.77
CA GLY A 105 5.84 7.23 18.27
C GLY A 105 6.02 7.35 19.78
N LEU A 106 5.58 6.34 20.55
CA LEU A 106 5.77 6.32 22.00
C LEU A 106 7.26 6.22 22.40
N LEU A 107 8.10 5.53 21.61
CA LEU A 107 9.54 5.46 21.86
C LEU A 107 10.21 6.83 21.76
N VAL A 108 9.73 7.71 20.89
CA VAL A 108 10.21 9.10 20.80
C VAL A 108 9.80 9.88 22.04
N THR A 109 8.54 9.79 22.47
CA THR A 109 8.08 10.48 23.68
C THR A 109 8.78 10.00 24.95
N GLY A 110 9.23 8.75 24.98
CA GLY A 110 10.02 8.18 26.07
C GLY A 110 11.53 8.44 25.97
N GLY A 111 11.99 9.23 24.99
CA GLY A 111 13.41 9.56 24.80
C GLY A 111 14.29 8.39 24.36
N LYS A 112 13.69 7.29 23.88
CA LYS A 112 14.41 6.08 23.42
C LYS A 112 14.80 6.14 21.94
N LEU A 113 14.22 7.06 21.18
CA LEU A 113 14.44 7.20 19.74
C LEU A 113 14.51 8.69 19.35
N THR A 114 15.43 9.02 18.45
CA THR A 114 15.56 10.37 17.89
C THR A 114 14.48 10.63 16.82
N GLY A 115 14.32 11.90 16.44
CA GLY A 115 13.42 12.29 15.35
C GLY A 115 13.79 11.70 13.97
N SER A 116 15.08 11.41 13.69
CA SER A 116 15.44 10.69 12.45
C SER A 116 15.18 9.18 12.58
N GLY A 117 15.38 8.62 13.78
CA GLY A 117 15.12 7.22 14.08
C GLY A 117 13.67 6.80 13.85
N ILE A 118 12.69 7.68 14.15
CA ILE A 118 11.28 7.40 13.88
C ILE A 118 10.98 7.30 12.38
N GLY A 119 11.56 8.17 11.55
CA GLY A 119 11.36 8.13 10.10
C GLY A 119 11.88 6.83 9.49
N ALA A 120 13.14 6.48 9.80
CA ALA A 120 13.75 5.25 9.33
C ALA A 120 12.97 4.01 9.81
N LEU A 121 12.65 3.93 11.11
CA LEU A 121 11.94 2.79 11.66
C LEU A 121 10.51 2.66 11.12
N SER A 122 9.82 3.78 10.88
CA SER A 122 8.48 3.77 10.27
C SER A 122 8.52 3.25 8.83
N VAL A 123 9.54 3.63 8.04
CA VAL A 123 9.75 3.12 6.68
C VAL A 123 10.11 1.64 6.68
N LEU A 124 10.93 1.18 7.63
CA LEU A 124 11.23 -0.24 7.77
C LEU A 124 9.99 -1.07 8.09
N VAL A 125 9.17 -0.60 9.04
CA VAL A 125 7.91 -1.28 9.39
C VAL A 125 6.90 -1.22 8.23
N LEU A 126 6.91 -0.13 7.45
CA LEU A 126 6.11 -0.03 6.23
C LEU A 126 6.58 -1.05 5.17
N ALA A 127 7.90 -1.20 4.98
CA ALA A 127 8.47 -2.19 4.07
C ALA A 127 8.01 -3.61 4.42
N LEU A 128 8.09 -3.96 5.71
CA LEU A 128 7.63 -5.25 6.22
C LEU A 128 6.11 -5.40 6.02
N ALA A 129 5.32 -4.37 6.31
CA ALA A 129 3.87 -4.40 6.10
C ALA A 129 3.54 -4.68 4.63
N TYR A 130 4.18 -4.01 3.67
CA TYR A 130 3.98 -4.29 2.24
C TYR A 130 4.46 -5.69 1.84
N PHE A 131 5.60 -6.14 2.36
CA PHE A 131 6.14 -7.47 2.08
C PHE A 131 5.23 -8.59 2.59
N TYR A 132 4.76 -8.50 3.84
CA TYR A 132 3.82 -9.47 4.42
C TYR A 132 2.44 -9.42 3.76
N ALA A 133 1.94 -8.24 3.37
CA ALA A 133 0.76 -8.15 2.53
C ALA A 133 1.00 -8.86 1.19
N GLY A 134 2.22 -8.77 0.65
CA GLY A 134 2.72 -9.54 -0.47
C GLY A 134 2.57 -11.05 -0.32
N LEU A 135 2.98 -11.57 0.83
CA LEU A 135 2.95 -13.01 1.11
C LEU A 135 1.54 -13.55 1.37
N HIS A 136 0.67 -12.77 2.01
CA HIS A 136 -0.62 -13.26 2.52
C HIS A 136 -1.85 -12.75 1.76
N LEU A 137 -1.75 -11.64 1.02
CA LEU A 137 -2.90 -10.95 0.42
C LEU A 137 -2.77 -10.79 -1.11
N ASP A 138 -1.70 -10.16 -1.58
CA ASP A 138 -1.45 -9.92 -3.00
C ASP A 138 0.05 -9.89 -3.32
N ARG A 139 0.54 -10.90 -4.04
CA ARG A 139 1.95 -11.06 -4.42
C ARG A 139 2.55 -9.85 -5.14
N ARG A 140 1.74 -9.01 -5.79
CA ARG A 140 2.19 -7.77 -6.43
C ARG A 140 2.85 -6.79 -5.44
N LEU A 141 2.56 -6.92 -4.15
CA LEU A 141 3.13 -6.07 -3.09
C LEU A 141 4.52 -6.50 -2.61
N ILE A 142 4.97 -7.72 -2.91
CA ILE A 142 6.32 -8.20 -2.56
C ILE A 142 7.41 -7.25 -3.09
N PRO A 143 7.47 -6.94 -4.41
CA PRO A 143 8.49 -6.03 -4.92
C PRO A 143 8.36 -4.62 -4.34
N VAL A 144 7.14 -4.14 -4.05
CA VAL A 144 6.92 -2.86 -3.38
C VAL A 144 7.57 -2.85 -1.99
N GLY A 145 7.33 -3.90 -1.19
CA GLY A 145 7.94 -4.05 0.14
C GLY A 145 9.47 -4.07 0.08
N ILE A 146 10.06 -4.76 -0.90
CA ILE A 146 11.52 -4.79 -1.10
C ILE A 146 12.05 -3.39 -1.44
N VAL A 147 11.40 -2.67 -2.36
CA VAL A 147 11.80 -1.30 -2.76
C VAL A 147 11.69 -0.32 -1.58
N ILE A 148 10.62 -0.39 -0.79
CA ILE A 148 10.48 0.39 0.44
C ILE A 148 11.58 0.01 1.45
N GLY A 149 11.96 -1.27 1.51
CA GLY A 149 13.05 -1.76 2.37
C GLY A 149 14.40 -1.09 2.06
N ILE A 150 14.69 -0.81 0.78
CA ILE A 150 15.89 -0.08 0.37
C ILE A 150 15.85 1.39 0.85
N CYS A 151 14.67 1.96 1.10
CA CYS A 151 14.55 3.31 1.62
C CYS A 151 15.01 3.44 3.08
N PHE A 152 15.02 2.35 3.86
CA PHE A 152 15.52 2.36 5.23
C PHE A 152 16.99 2.82 5.34
N PRO A 153 17.97 2.19 4.65
CA PRO A 153 19.34 2.67 4.66
C PRO A 153 19.49 4.04 3.99
N ILE A 154 18.65 4.39 3.00
CA ILE A 154 18.68 5.74 2.39
C ILE A 154 18.41 6.82 3.44
N ILE A 155 17.39 6.64 4.30
CA ILE A 155 17.09 7.61 5.36
C ILE A 155 18.24 7.72 6.38
N LEU A 156 18.91 6.60 6.69
CA LEU A 156 19.98 6.58 7.68
C LEU A 156 21.29 7.19 7.17
N TYR A 157 21.64 6.93 5.91
CA TYR A 157 22.97 7.23 5.37
C TYR A 157 23.00 8.40 4.38
N LEU A 158 21.85 8.93 3.96
CA LEU A 158 21.78 10.13 3.10
C LEU A 158 21.32 11.35 3.93
N PRO A 159 22.25 12.09 4.56
CA PRO A 159 21.89 13.25 5.37
C PRO A 159 21.24 14.35 4.51
N GLY A 160 20.23 15.01 5.08
CA GLY A 160 19.54 16.16 4.48
C GLY A 160 18.46 15.81 3.45
N TYR A 161 18.59 14.72 2.69
CA TYR A 161 17.63 14.37 1.62
C TYR A 161 17.10 12.93 1.68
N GLY A 162 17.46 12.16 2.71
CA GLY A 162 17.08 10.75 2.83
C GLY A 162 15.57 10.52 2.83
N SER A 163 14.79 11.40 3.50
CA SER A 163 13.33 11.28 3.53
C SER A 163 12.72 11.62 2.17
N THR A 164 13.21 12.65 1.52
CA THR A 164 12.74 13.11 0.21
C THR A 164 13.02 12.07 -0.87
N ALA A 165 14.25 11.57 -0.94
CA ALA A 165 14.63 10.52 -1.86
C ALA A 165 13.76 9.27 -1.66
N SER A 166 13.54 8.87 -0.41
CA SER A 166 12.63 7.77 -0.06
C SER A 166 11.19 8.06 -0.48
N GLY A 167 10.68 9.27 -0.25
CA GLY A 167 9.35 9.70 -0.69
C GLY A 167 9.13 9.53 -2.18
N VAL A 168 10.10 9.95 -2.99
CA VAL A 168 10.08 9.81 -4.45
C VAL A 168 10.12 8.33 -4.85
N VAL A 169 11.00 7.53 -4.27
CA VAL A 169 11.14 6.10 -4.58
C VAL A 169 9.87 5.33 -4.24
N ILE A 170 9.31 5.54 -3.04
CA ILE A 170 8.10 4.84 -2.58
C ILE A 170 6.89 5.27 -3.42
N ALA A 171 6.72 6.58 -3.66
CA ALA A 171 5.64 7.07 -4.52
C ALA A 171 5.75 6.50 -5.94
N GLY A 172 6.96 6.48 -6.52
CA GLY A 172 7.22 5.87 -7.82
C GLY A 172 6.86 4.39 -7.86
N ALA A 173 7.27 3.60 -6.86
CA ALA A 173 6.95 2.18 -6.75
C ALA A 173 5.43 1.94 -6.70
N LEU A 174 4.71 2.74 -5.92
CA LEU A 174 3.25 2.66 -5.82
C LEU A 174 2.57 3.04 -7.14
N LEU A 175 3.04 4.09 -7.84
CA LEU A 175 2.51 4.48 -9.14
C LEU A 175 2.77 3.43 -10.23
N VAL A 176 3.94 2.78 -10.22
CA VAL A 176 4.25 1.67 -11.12
C VAL A 176 3.26 0.53 -10.91
N VAL A 177 3.01 0.12 -9.67
CA VAL A 177 2.00 -0.92 -9.38
C VAL A 177 0.58 -0.46 -9.74
N ALA A 178 0.26 0.82 -9.52
CA ALA A 178 -1.03 1.37 -9.93
C ALA A 178 -1.25 1.31 -11.45
N TYR A 179 -0.20 1.58 -12.24
CA TYR A 179 -0.26 1.60 -13.69
C TYR A 179 -0.21 0.20 -14.29
N LEU A 180 0.72 -0.65 -13.84
CA LEU A 180 0.80 -2.06 -14.25
C LEU A 180 -0.42 -2.87 -13.81
N GLY A 181 -1.10 -2.42 -12.75
CA GLY A 181 -2.36 -2.99 -12.31
C GLY A 181 -3.52 -2.74 -13.28
N LYS A 182 -3.49 -1.70 -14.13
CA LYS A 182 -4.53 -1.50 -15.15
C LYS A 182 -4.34 -2.52 -16.29
N GLU A 183 -5.15 -3.57 -16.34
CA GLU A 183 -5.30 -4.32 -17.58
C GLU A 183 -5.95 -3.43 -18.65
N LYS A 184 -5.43 -3.50 -19.88
CA LYS A 184 -5.99 -2.83 -21.06
C LYS A 184 -7.48 -3.20 -21.17
N PRO A 185 -8.37 -2.25 -21.46
CA PRO A 185 -9.66 -2.62 -22.00
C PRO A 185 -9.37 -3.32 -23.32
N ASP A 186 -9.70 -4.61 -23.42
CA ASP A 186 -9.67 -5.30 -24.69
C ASP A 186 -10.50 -4.48 -25.66
N ALA A 187 -9.88 -4.12 -26.79
CA ALA A 187 -10.57 -3.56 -27.93
C ALA A 187 -11.65 -4.56 -28.32
N ALA A 188 -12.91 -4.18 -28.11
CA ALA A 188 -14.04 -4.88 -28.66
C ALA A 188 -14.05 -4.60 -30.17
N ASP A 189 -13.44 -5.51 -30.95
CA ASP A 189 -13.69 -5.69 -32.37
C ASP A 189 -14.22 -7.10 -32.60
#